data_AF-A0A178EGZ2-F1
#
_entry.id   AF-A0A178EGZ2-F1
#
_cell.length_a   1.000
_cell.length_b   1.000
_cell.length_c   1.000
_cell.angle_alpha   90.00
_cell.angle_beta   90.00
_cell.angle_gamma   90.00
#
_symmetry.space_group_name_H-M   'P 1'
#
loop_
_entity.id
_entity.type
_entity.pdbx_description
1 polymer ?
#
loop_
_entity_poly.entity_id
_entity_poly.type
_entity_poly.pdbx_seq_one_letter_code
_entity_poly.pdbx_strand_id
1 'polypeptide(L)'
;MHITLNLAAALSLLATLSFAQTYQECTATVARSDDCAAVINANACYNKFRWNAQTLTCIDGTDNVAKQKKVCACCSCVGKVMCDWATKQKFC
;
A
#
# COMPACT_ATOMS: atom_id res chain seq x y z
N MET A 1 40.22 36.56 -19.36
CA MET A 1 40.51 35.10 -19.34
C MET A 1 40.26 34.62 -17.92
N HIS A 2 39.75 33.39 -17.73
CA HIS A 2 39.14 32.82 -16.49
C HIS A 2 37.60 32.88 -16.40
N ILE A 3 36.91 32.35 -17.40
CA ILE A 3 35.56 31.77 -17.23
C ILE A 3 35.60 30.36 -17.83
N THR A 4 36.37 29.47 -17.20
CA THR A 4 36.50 28.07 -17.59
C THR A 4 36.67 27.22 -16.33
N LEU A 5 35.65 27.14 -15.49
CA LEU A 5 35.50 26.04 -14.56
C LEU A 5 34.07 26.03 -14.03
N ASN A 6 33.54 24.84 -13.76
CA ASN A 6 32.18 24.56 -13.25
C ASN A 6 31.15 24.18 -14.32
N LEU A 7 31.61 23.53 -15.39
CA LEU A 7 30.82 22.58 -16.20
C LEU A 7 30.49 21.27 -15.44
N ALA A 8 30.70 21.21 -14.12
CA ALA A 8 30.68 19.98 -13.31
C ALA A 8 29.47 19.86 -12.37
N ALA A 9 28.53 20.82 -12.38
CA ALA A 9 27.34 20.75 -11.52
C ALA A 9 26.08 20.22 -12.24
N ALA A 10 26.22 19.74 -13.48
CA ALA A 10 25.10 19.26 -14.31
C ALA A 10 24.80 17.75 -14.16
N LEU A 11 25.51 17.01 -13.30
CA LEU A 11 25.33 15.56 -13.12
C LEU A 11 25.12 15.18 -11.65
N SER A 12 24.17 15.81 -10.97
CA SER A 12 23.51 15.18 -9.82
C SER A 12 22.21 14.59 -10.31
N LEU A 13 22.36 13.51 -11.08
CA LEU A 13 21.29 12.62 -11.50
C LEU A 13 20.59 12.12 -10.22
N LEU A 14 19.47 12.74 -9.86
CA LEU A 14 18.58 12.26 -8.82
C LEU A 14 18.13 10.87 -9.24
N ALA A 15 18.81 9.85 -8.74
CA ALA A 15 18.39 8.47 -8.82
C ALA A 15 17.04 8.38 -8.10
N THR A 16 15.97 8.46 -8.87
CA THR A 16 14.63 8.10 -8.42
C THR A 16 14.63 6.61 -8.11
N LEU A 17 14.96 6.27 -6.86
CA LEU A 17 14.72 4.96 -6.28
C LEU A 17 13.22 4.69 -6.38
N SER A 18 12.83 4.06 -7.47
CA SER A 18 11.49 3.53 -7.67
C SER A 18 11.40 2.29 -6.78
N PHE A 19 11.01 2.45 -5.52
CA PHE A 19 10.65 1.33 -4.68
C PHE A 19 9.43 0.67 -5.33
N ALA A 20 9.64 -0.44 -6.04
CA ALA A 20 8.54 -1.31 -6.43
C ALA A 20 7.91 -1.81 -5.12
N GLN A 21 6.74 -1.27 -4.77
CA GLN A 21 6.01 -1.69 -3.58
C GLN A 21 5.69 -3.17 -3.73
N THR A 22 6.27 -4.02 -2.88
CA THR A 22 6.08 -5.47 -2.92
C THR A 22 4.80 -5.84 -2.18
N TYR A 23 3.64 -5.42 -2.69
CA TYR A 23 2.37 -6.03 -2.29
C TYR A 23 2.15 -7.29 -3.13
N GLN A 24 1.53 -8.31 -2.52
CA GLN A 24 1.20 -9.52 -3.25
C GLN A 24 0.19 -9.17 -4.36
N GLU A 25 0.43 -9.68 -5.58
CA GLU A 25 -0.55 -9.52 -6.66
C GLU A 25 -1.86 -10.24 -6.28
N CYS A 26 -2.99 -9.59 -6.55
CA CYS A 26 -4.28 -10.22 -6.32
C CYS A 26 -4.60 -11.20 -7.43
N THR A 27 -4.16 -12.44 -7.25
CA THR A 27 -4.58 -13.55 -8.11
C THR A 27 -6.00 -13.99 -7.77
N ALA A 28 -6.68 -14.68 -8.69
CA ALA A 28 -8.01 -15.24 -8.41
C ALA A 28 -8.04 -16.17 -7.18
N THR A 29 -6.96 -16.91 -6.94
CA THR A 29 -6.81 -17.76 -5.74
C THR A 29 -6.71 -16.93 -4.46
N VAL A 30 -5.92 -15.86 -4.48
CA VAL A 30 -5.76 -14.94 -3.34
C VAL A 30 -7.07 -14.24 -3.04
N ALA A 31 -7.76 -13.71 -4.06
CA ALA A 31 -9.05 -13.04 -3.93
C ALA A 31 -10.14 -13.92 -3.29
N ARG A 32 -10.06 -15.24 -3.51
CA ARG A 32 -11.02 -16.23 -2.98
C ARG A 32 -10.63 -16.80 -1.61
N SER A 33 -9.47 -16.45 -1.07
CA SER A 33 -9.11 -16.82 0.29
C SER A 33 -10.03 -16.12 1.30
N ASP A 34 -10.35 -16.79 2.40
CA ASP A 34 -11.20 -16.22 3.46
C ASP A 34 -10.60 -14.92 4.03
N ASP A 35 -9.27 -14.83 4.08
CA ASP A 35 -8.57 -13.63 4.54
C ASP A 35 -8.78 -12.43 3.61
N CYS A 36 -8.71 -12.63 2.29
CA CYS A 36 -8.99 -11.55 1.35
C CYS A 36 -10.48 -11.30 1.16
N ALA A 37 -11.34 -12.30 1.33
CA ALA A 37 -12.79 -12.10 1.35
C ALA A 37 -13.20 -11.15 2.50
N ALA A 38 -12.61 -11.30 3.69
CA ALA A 38 -12.83 -10.38 4.80
C ALA A 38 -12.38 -8.94 4.50
N VAL A 39 -11.25 -8.77 3.80
CA VAL A 39 -10.71 -7.45 3.42
C VAL A 39 -11.50 -6.82 2.25
N ILE A 40 -11.94 -7.62 1.28
CA ILE A 40 -12.77 -7.18 0.15
C ILE A 40 -14.16 -6.76 0.65
N ASN A 41 -14.74 -7.48 1.62
CA ASN A 41 -16.00 -7.08 2.24
C ASN A 41 -15.84 -5.77 3.04
N ALA A 42 -14.67 -5.54 3.63
CA ALA A 42 -14.32 -4.25 4.25
C ALA A 42 -14.22 -3.07 3.25
N ASN A 43 -14.32 -3.29 1.93
CA ASN A 43 -14.56 -2.20 0.96
C ASN A 43 -15.85 -1.42 1.29
N ALA A 44 -16.85 -2.05 1.93
CA ALA A 44 -18.00 -1.33 2.47
C ALA A 44 -17.60 -0.20 3.45
N CYS A 45 -16.48 -0.35 4.17
CA CYS A 45 -15.94 0.68 5.04
C CYS A 45 -15.22 1.81 4.32
N TYR A 46 -14.72 1.59 3.11
CA TYR A 46 -14.28 2.71 2.27
C TYR A 46 -15.44 3.65 1.94
N ASN A 47 -16.60 3.10 1.57
CA ASN A 47 -17.78 3.90 1.25
C ASN A 47 -18.24 4.75 2.43
N LYS A 48 -18.10 4.24 3.66
CA LYS A 48 -18.54 4.90 4.89
C LYS A 48 -17.52 5.89 5.46
N PHE A 49 -16.23 5.58 5.39
CA PHE A 49 -15.20 6.28 6.18
C PHE A 49 -14.03 6.82 5.37
N ARG A 50 -13.91 6.46 4.09
CA ARG A 50 -12.80 6.83 3.21
C ARG A 50 -11.42 6.55 3.86
N TRP A 51 -11.09 5.27 4.01
CA TRP A 51 -9.83 4.73 4.58
C TRP A 51 -9.21 5.59 5.70
N ASN A 52 -9.62 5.35 6.94
CA ASN A 52 -9.12 6.06 8.12
C ASN A 52 -8.74 5.10 9.26
N ALA A 53 -8.49 5.62 10.46
CA ALA A 53 -8.12 4.80 11.62
C ALA A 53 -9.18 3.74 12.01
N GLN A 54 -10.44 3.93 11.63
CA GLN A 54 -11.53 2.99 11.90
C GLN A 54 -11.56 1.82 10.91
N THR A 55 -10.78 1.85 9.83
CA THR A 55 -10.79 0.81 8.79
C THR A 55 -10.58 -0.61 9.37
N LEU A 56 -9.72 -0.76 10.37
CA LEU A 56 -9.47 -2.06 11.00
C LEU A 56 -10.68 -2.60 11.78
N THR A 57 -11.64 -1.77 12.19
CA THR A 57 -12.85 -2.26 12.86
C THR A 57 -13.75 -3.05 11.94
N CYS A 58 -13.59 -2.86 10.63
CA CYS A 58 -14.36 -3.51 9.59
C CYS A 58 -13.73 -4.79 9.03
N ILE A 59 -12.55 -5.14 9.52
CA ILE A 59 -11.81 -6.31 9.06
C ILE A 59 -11.92 -7.37 10.14
N ASP A 60 -12.37 -8.56 9.75
CA ASP A 60 -12.48 -9.69 10.66
C ASP A 60 -11.09 -10.18 11.09
N GLY A 61 -10.94 -10.38 12.39
CA GLY A 61 -9.71 -10.83 13.03
C GLY A 61 -9.74 -10.66 14.54
N THR A 62 -8.90 -11.43 15.22
CA THR A 62 -8.80 -11.48 16.69
C THR A 62 -8.21 -10.20 17.30
N ASP A 63 -7.30 -9.55 16.56
CA ASP A 63 -6.57 -8.37 17.02
C ASP A 63 -6.11 -7.52 15.82
N ASN A 64 -5.59 -6.32 16.10
CA ASN A 64 -5.16 -5.39 15.07
C ASN A 64 -3.95 -5.90 14.27
N VAL A 65 -3.06 -6.70 14.86
CA VAL A 65 -1.88 -7.22 14.17
C VAL A 65 -2.31 -8.23 13.10
N ALA A 66 -3.21 -9.15 13.44
CA ALA A 66 -3.80 -10.09 12.50
C ALA A 66 -4.51 -9.36 11.35
N LYS A 67 -5.29 -8.33 11.66
CA LYS A 67 -6.01 -7.53 10.65
C LYS A 67 -5.08 -6.78 9.71
N GLN A 68 -4.01 -6.17 10.23
CA GLN A 68 -3.00 -5.47 9.43
C GLN A 68 -2.29 -6.41 8.45
N LYS A 69 -1.96 -7.63 8.88
CA LYS A 69 -1.38 -8.66 8.00
C LYS A 69 -2.30 -9.00 6.83
N LYS A 70 -3.60 -9.18 7.09
CA LYS A 70 -4.61 -9.43 6.04
C LYS A 70 -4.71 -8.24 5.08
N VAL A 71 -4.75 -7.01 5.61
CA VAL A 71 -4.73 -5.79 4.80
C VAL A 71 -3.53 -5.81 3.86
N CYS A 72 -2.34 -6.11 4.37
CA CYS A 72 -1.15 -6.06 3.55
C CYS A 72 -1.13 -7.13 2.46
N ALA A 73 -1.56 -8.35 2.79
CA ALA A 73 -1.66 -9.45 1.84
C ALA A 73 -2.71 -9.22 0.74
N CYS A 74 -3.77 -8.47 1.05
CA CYS A 74 -4.98 -8.39 0.21
C CYS A 74 -5.27 -6.99 -0.35
N CYS A 75 -4.47 -5.96 -0.04
CA CYS A 75 -4.77 -4.58 -0.45
C CYS A 75 -4.94 -4.45 -1.96
N SER A 76 -4.18 -5.23 -2.74
CA SER A 76 -4.20 -5.23 -4.20
C SER A 76 -5.52 -5.77 -4.76
N CYS A 77 -6.22 -6.63 -4.00
CA CYS A 77 -7.53 -7.15 -4.37
C CYS A 77 -8.64 -6.12 -4.27
N VAL A 78 -8.47 -5.12 -3.40
CA VAL A 78 -9.42 -4.01 -3.26
C VAL A 78 -9.05 -2.89 -4.23
N GLY A 79 -7.75 -2.65 -4.40
CA GLY A 79 -7.20 -1.73 -5.40
C GLY A 79 -6.11 -0.85 -4.83
N LYS A 80 -5.41 -0.13 -5.74
CA LYS A 80 -4.23 0.69 -5.43
C LYS A 80 -4.46 1.65 -4.26
N VAL A 81 -5.64 2.27 -4.17
CA VAL A 81 -5.98 3.23 -3.10
C VAL A 81 -5.88 2.62 -1.70
N MET A 82 -6.19 1.33 -1.55
CA MET A 82 -6.05 0.63 -0.27
C MET A 82 -4.58 0.29 0.02
N CYS A 83 -3.81 -0.12 -0.99
CA CYS A 83 -2.38 -0.37 -0.82
C CYS A 83 -1.60 0.90 -0.46
N ASP A 84 -1.93 2.03 -1.09
CA ASP A 84 -1.33 3.33 -0.79
C ASP A 84 -1.62 3.73 0.67
N TRP A 85 -2.87 3.53 1.11
CA TRP A 85 -3.24 3.77 2.51
C TRP A 85 -2.53 2.83 3.48
N ALA A 86 -2.53 1.52 3.21
CA ALA A 86 -1.88 0.51 4.05
C ALA A 86 -0.38 0.77 4.21
N THR A 87 0.27 1.19 3.12
CA THR A 87 1.69 1.59 3.12
C THR A 87 1.92 2.84 3.96
N LYS A 88 1.05 3.85 3.82
CA LYS A 88 1.13 5.07 4.64
C LYS A 88 0.99 4.77 6.14
N GLN A 89 0.21 3.74 6.49
CA GLN A 89 0.06 3.28 7.87
C GLN A 89 1.18 2.33 8.33
N LYS A 90 2.12 1.97 7.45
CA LYS A 90 3.20 1.00 7.70
C LYS A 90 2.71 -0.41 8.04
N PHE A 91 1.58 -0.81 7.44
CA PHE A 91 1.11 -2.20 7.49
C PHE A 91 1.82 -3.06 6.44
N CYS A 92 2.09 -2.41 5.30
CA CYS A 92 3.10 -2.72 4.30
C CYS A 92 4.09 -1.53 4.26
#